data_AF-A0AA39MIU6-F1
#
_entry.id   AF-A0AA39MIU6-F1
#
_cell.length_a   1.000
_cell.length_b   1.000
_cell.length_c   1.000
_cell.angle_alpha   90.00
_cell.angle_beta   90.00
_cell.angle_gamma   90.00
#
_symmetry.space_group_name_H-M   'P 1'
#
loop_
_entity.id
_entity.type
_entity.pdbx_description
1 polymer ?
#
loop_
_entity_poly.entity_id
_entity_poly.type
_entity_poly.pdbx_seq_one_letter_code
_entity_poly.pdbx_strand_id
1 'polypeptide(L)'
;LSPDELHTIMQELAEILDCMQSYSNPWGTRICGVDRKDIYSGHVPDWHINACNDECSFYATLLQAAQAQDEEGRAMLEKAKKMPTLFPHDIVFTHGDLWYHNIMADQGHISSIVDWEWVGWLPEYWEYTSILWWTGIQMPWALQLASLPGDK
;
A
#
# COMPACT_ATOMS: atom_id res chain seq x y z
N LEU A 1 13.99 -7.77 -19.61
CA LEU A 1 14.85 -7.80 -18.42
C LEU A 1 15.46 -9.18 -18.32
N SER A 2 16.78 -9.25 -18.23
CA SER A 2 17.46 -10.46 -17.82
C SER A 2 17.09 -10.79 -16.36
N PRO A 3 17.27 -12.05 -15.90
CA PRO A 3 17.08 -12.39 -14.50
C PRO A 3 17.93 -11.53 -13.54
N ASP A 4 19.15 -11.18 -13.96
CA ASP A 4 20.08 -10.37 -13.16
C ASP A 4 19.62 -8.90 -13.07
N GLU A 5 19.12 -8.32 -14.17
CA GLU A 5 18.55 -6.98 -14.18
C GLU A 5 17.28 -6.93 -13.30
N LEU A 6 16.43 -7.95 -13.39
CA LEU A 6 15.22 -8.02 -12.56
C LEU A 6 15.57 -8.16 -11.08
N HIS A 7 16.57 -8.97 -10.74
CA HIS A 7 17.05 -9.09 -9.37
C HIS A 7 17.58 -7.75 -8.82
N THR A 8 18.37 -7.04 -9.64
CA THR A 8 18.89 -5.71 -9.29
C THR A 8 17.76 -4.71 -9.02
N ILE A 9 16.79 -4.62 -9.95
CA ILE A 9 15.62 -3.74 -9.79
C ILE A 9 14.84 -4.08 -8.52
N MET A 10 14.61 -5.36 -8.23
CA MET A 10 13.87 -5.77 -7.03
C MET A 10 14.62 -5.41 -5.74
N GLN A 11 15.95 -5.53 -5.73
CA GLN A 11 16.76 -5.12 -4.59
C GLN A 11 16.70 -3.60 -4.38
N GLU A 12 16.87 -2.81 -5.44
CA GLU A 12 16.78 -1.35 -5.36
C GLU A 12 15.38 -0.89 -4.93
N LEU A 13 14.34 -1.57 -5.38
CA LEU A 13 12.97 -1.29 -4.97
C LEU A 13 12.78 -1.52 -3.46
N ALA A 14 13.37 -2.59 -2.92
CA ALA A 14 13.35 -2.85 -1.48
C ALA A 14 14.05 -1.73 -0.69
N GLU A 15 15.23 -1.31 -1.16
CA GLU A 15 15.98 -0.21 -0.54
C GLU A 15 15.21 1.13 -0.58
N ILE A 16 14.47 1.38 -1.67
CA ILE A 16 13.60 2.56 -1.79
C ILE A 16 12.41 2.46 -0.83
N LEU A 17 11.75 1.30 -0.75
CA LEU A 17 10.65 1.07 0.19
C LEU A 17 11.11 1.24 1.64
N ASP A 18 12.25 0.66 2.02
CA ASP A 18 12.86 0.86 3.33
C ASP A 18 13.12 2.34 3.61
N CYS A 19 13.64 3.07 2.62
CA CYS A 19 13.89 4.51 2.74
C CYS A 19 12.59 5.29 2.95
N MET A 20 11.56 5.02 2.16
CA MET A 20 10.25 5.64 2.29
C MET A 20 9.65 5.36 3.67
N GLN A 21 9.63 4.10 4.09
CA GLN A 21 9.04 3.69 5.36
C GLN A 21 9.84 4.15 6.59
N SER A 22 11.11 4.52 6.41
CA SER A 22 11.93 5.10 7.48
C SER A 22 11.51 6.51 7.92
N TYR A 23 10.71 7.22 7.11
CA TYR A 23 10.27 8.56 7.46
C TYR A 23 9.28 8.53 8.61
N SER A 24 9.51 9.38 9.62
CA SER A 24 8.57 9.53 10.73
C SER A 24 7.36 10.37 10.29
N ASN A 25 6.15 9.84 10.53
CA ASN A 25 4.92 10.57 10.26
C ASN A 25 4.85 11.87 11.11
N PRO A 26 4.86 13.06 10.49
CA PRO A 26 4.83 14.33 11.20
C PRO A 26 3.50 14.59 11.92
N TRP A 27 2.49 13.76 11.69
CA TRP A 27 1.17 13.83 12.31
C TRP A 27 0.86 12.65 13.23
N GLY A 28 1.88 11.90 13.66
CA GLY A 28 1.74 10.80 14.63
C GLY A 28 1.08 9.57 14.00
N THR A 29 -0.07 9.17 14.52
CA THR A 29 -0.84 8.00 14.02
C THR A 29 -1.83 8.35 12.92
N ARG A 30 -1.84 9.60 12.45
CA ARG A 30 -2.83 10.09 11.49
C ARG A 30 -2.60 9.44 10.13
N ILE A 31 -3.66 8.87 9.57
CA ILE A 31 -3.70 8.32 8.21
C ILE A 31 -4.28 9.40 7.29
N CYS A 32 -3.47 9.90 6.37
CA CYS A 32 -3.78 11.11 5.61
C CYS A 32 -2.85 11.29 4.40
N GLY A 33 -3.19 12.21 3.48
CA GLY A 33 -2.27 12.65 2.43
C GLY A 33 -1.03 13.37 2.99
N VAL A 34 -0.04 13.60 2.13
CA VAL A 34 1.26 14.25 2.48
C VAL A 34 1.15 15.71 2.92
N ASP A 35 -0.05 16.27 2.97
CA ASP A 35 -0.33 17.62 3.47
C ASP A 35 -1.32 17.60 4.63
N ARG A 36 -1.48 16.45 5.32
CA ARG A 36 -2.41 16.17 6.42
C ARG A 36 -3.89 16.05 6.00
N LYS A 37 -4.20 16.32 4.73
CA LYS A 37 -5.58 16.29 4.23
C LYS A 37 -6.02 14.87 3.89
N ASP A 38 -7.16 14.80 3.26
CA ASP A 38 -7.85 13.59 2.85
C ASP A 38 -7.01 12.71 1.92
N ILE A 39 -7.45 11.47 1.79
CA ILE A 39 -6.77 10.43 1.01
C ILE A 39 -7.52 10.30 -0.31
N TYR A 40 -6.78 10.36 -1.40
CA TYR A 40 -7.27 10.13 -2.76
C TYR A 40 -6.56 8.89 -3.30
N SER A 41 -7.33 7.88 -3.70
CA SER A 41 -6.77 6.64 -4.24
C SER A 41 -7.85 5.82 -4.92
N GLY A 42 -7.50 5.10 -5.99
CA GLY A 42 -8.39 4.08 -6.57
C GLY A 42 -8.69 2.91 -5.62
N HIS A 43 -7.92 2.77 -4.54
CA HIS A 43 -8.06 1.72 -3.54
C HIS A 43 -8.99 2.07 -2.37
N VAL A 44 -9.50 3.29 -2.32
CA VAL A 44 -10.48 3.72 -1.31
C VAL A 44 -11.87 3.89 -1.93
N PRO A 45 -12.95 3.74 -1.12
CA PRO A 45 -14.31 3.98 -1.59
C PRO A 45 -14.45 5.36 -2.24
N ASP A 46 -15.20 5.42 -3.34
CA ASP A 46 -15.51 6.67 -4.06
C ASP A 46 -14.28 7.53 -4.46
N TRP A 47 -13.09 6.92 -4.55
CA TRP A 47 -11.81 7.57 -4.85
C TRP A 47 -11.35 8.62 -3.83
N HIS A 48 -12.05 8.72 -2.70
CA HIS A 48 -11.81 9.74 -1.68
C HIS A 48 -12.34 9.30 -0.32
N ILE A 49 -11.51 9.43 0.71
CA ILE A 49 -11.97 9.36 2.10
C ILE A 49 -11.34 10.46 2.94
N ASN A 50 -12.04 10.87 4.00
CA ASN A 50 -11.52 11.83 4.95
C ASN A 50 -10.27 11.30 5.67
N ALA A 51 -9.35 12.20 6.01
CA ALA A 51 -8.22 11.89 6.86
C ALA A 51 -8.66 11.30 8.22
N CYS A 52 -8.01 10.21 8.64
CA CYS A 52 -8.33 9.47 9.85
C CYS A 52 -7.31 9.74 10.95
N ASN A 53 -7.73 9.79 12.21
CA ASN A 53 -6.83 10.10 13.33
C ASN A 53 -5.90 8.94 13.71
N ASP A 54 -6.32 7.72 13.38
CA ASP A 54 -5.67 6.47 13.70
C ASP A 54 -6.15 5.36 12.76
N GLU A 55 -5.50 4.20 12.85
CA GLU A 55 -5.84 3.01 12.08
C GLU A 55 -7.27 2.51 12.35
N CYS A 56 -7.74 2.61 13.59
CA CYS A 56 -9.10 2.21 13.97
C CYS A 56 -10.17 2.99 13.21
N SER A 57 -10.05 4.33 13.14
CA SER A 57 -10.97 5.20 12.41
C SER A 57 -10.88 5.00 10.90
N PHE A 58 -9.70 4.65 10.38
CA PHE A 58 -9.52 4.28 8.98
C PHE A 58 -10.24 2.98 8.62
N TYR A 59 -10.05 1.90 9.38
CA TYR A 59 -10.79 0.65 9.16
C TYR A 59 -12.30 0.83 9.31
N ALA A 60 -12.75 1.60 10.30
CA ALA A 60 -14.18 1.89 10.47
C ALA A 60 -14.77 2.55 9.20
N THR A 61 -14.03 3.48 8.60
CA THR A 61 -14.40 4.14 7.35
C THR A 61 -14.49 3.15 6.19
N LEU A 62 -13.46 2.31 6.00
CA LEU A 62 -13.44 1.29 4.94
C LEU A 62 -14.58 0.26 5.10
N LEU A 63 -14.80 -0.22 6.33
CA LEU A 63 -15.85 -1.19 6.64
C LEU A 63 -17.26 -0.63 6.43
N GLN A 64 -17.47 0.66 6.64
CA GLN A 64 -18.75 1.31 6.41
C GLN A 64 -19.15 1.32 4.93
N ALA A 65 -18.16 1.40 4.03
CA ALA A 65 -18.38 1.37 2.59
C ALA A 65 -18.39 -0.05 2.00
N ALA A 66 -17.88 -1.05 2.74
CA ALA A 66 -17.76 -2.42 2.26
C ALA A 66 -19.13 -3.08 2.03
N GLN A 67 -19.30 -3.69 0.85
CA GLN A 67 -20.48 -4.47 0.50
C GLN A 67 -20.07 -5.89 0.09
N ALA A 68 -20.81 -6.88 0.58
CA ALA A 68 -20.58 -8.29 0.26
C ALA A 68 -21.88 -8.96 -0.20
N GLN A 69 -21.87 -9.52 -1.41
CA GLN A 69 -23.07 -10.13 -2.02
C GLN A 69 -23.05 -11.66 -1.94
N ASP A 70 -21.87 -12.28 -2.04
CA ASP A 70 -21.67 -13.72 -2.00
C ASP A 70 -21.11 -14.20 -0.66
N GLU A 71 -20.98 -15.52 -0.51
CA GLU A 71 -20.49 -16.15 0.73
C GLU A 71 -19.02 -15.83 1.00
N GLU A 72 -18.20 -15.82 -0.05
CA GLU A 72 -16.78 -15.50 0.04
C GLU A 72 -16.57 -14.05 0.51
N GLY A 73 -17.24 -13.08 -0.10
CA GLY A 73 -17.19 -11.68 0.31
C GLY A 73 -17.68 -11.47 1.74
N ARG A 74 -18.71 -12.20 2.18
CA ARG A 74 -19.16 -12.14 3.60
C ARG A 74 -18.10 -12.69 4.54
N ALA A 75 -17.44 -13.80 4.19
CA ALA A 75 -16.36 -14.34 5.00
C ALA A 75 -15.14 -13.40 5.06
N MET A 76 -14.80 -12.73 3.96
CA MET A 76 -13.76 -11.69 3.93
C MET A 76 -14.13 -10.49 4.81
N LEU A 77 -15.38 -10.02 4.74
CA LEU A 77 -15.86 -8.93 5.58
C LEU A 77 -15.81 -9.27 7.07
N GLU A 78 -16.14 -10.50 7.46
CA GLU A 78 -16.00 -10.96 8.85
C GLU A 78 -14.55 -11.05 9.32
N LYS A 79 -13.59 -11.31 8.41
CA LYS A 79 -12.15 -11.20 8.72
C LYS A 79 -11.73 -9.73 8.86
N ALA A 80 -12.14 -8.87 7.93
CA ALA A 80 -11.83 -7.44 7.94
C ALA A 80 -12.32 -6.76 9.23
N LYS A 81 -13.50 -7.12 9.74
CA LYS A 81 -14.02 -6.63 11.03
C LYS A 81 -13.13 -6.94 12.24
N LYS A 82 -12.25 -7.95 12.14
CA LYS A 82 -11.32 -8.33 13.20
C LYS A 82 -9.96 -7.65 13.06
N MET A 83 -9.64 -7.06 11.89
CA MET A 83 -8.36 -6.39 11.66
C MET A 83 -8.03 -5.30 12.71
N PRO A 84 -8.98 -4.42 13.13
CA PRO A 84 -8.68 -3.42 14.15
C PRO A 84 -8.35 -4.00 15.54
N THR A 85 -8.61 -5.29 15.76
CA THR A 85 -8.33 -5.98 17.03
C THR A 85 -6.98 -6.71 17.02
N LEU A 86 -6.29 -6.73 15.89
CA LEU A 86 -4.95 -7.29 15.75
C LEU A 86 -3.90 -6.28 16.26
N PHE A 87 -2.63 -6.55 15.96
CA PHE A 87 -1.56 -5.62 16.26
C PHE A 87 -1.72 -4.36 15.41
N PRO A 88 -1.55 -3.16 16.00
CA PRO A 88 -1.56 -1.93 15.23
C PRO A 88 -0.35 -1.89 14.30
N HIS A 89 -0.55 -1.36 13.10
CA HIS A 89 0.53 -1.19 12.13
C HIS A 89 1.16 0.19 12.28
N ASP A 90 2.43 0.30 11.88
CA ASP A 90 3.08 1.59 11.76
C ASP A 90 2.45 2.38 10.59
N ILE A 91 2.32 3.70 10.78
CA ILE A 91 1.83 4.61 9.74
C ILE A 91 3.04 5.25 9.08
N VAL A 92 3.30 4.85 7.85
CA VAL A 92 4.55 5.11 7.12
C VAL A 92 4.28 5.93 5.86
N PHE A 93 5.33 6.45 5.24
CA PHE A 93 5.20 7.18 3.98
C PHE A 93 5.07 6.18 2.82
N THR A 94 4.01 6.33 2.05
CA THR A 94 3.57 5.38 1.01
C THR A 94 3.38 6.09 -0.33
N HIS A 95 3.73 5.43 -1.43
CA HIS A 95 3.45 5.88 -2.79
C HIS A 95 1.95 5.76 -3.11
N GLY A 96 1.28 4.71 -2.63
CA GLY A 96 -0.15 4.46 -2.84
C GLY A 96 -0.53 3.81 -4.18
N ASP A 97 0.33 3.89 -5.21
CA ASP A 97 0.17 3.20 -6.51
C ASP A 97 1.49 2.61 -7.07
N LEU A 98 2.24 1.85 -6.26
CA LEU A 98 3.58 1.39 -6.65
C LEU A 98 3.55 0.16 -7.57
N TRP A 99 3.06 0.36 -8.80
CA TRP A 99 2.99 -0.70 -9.81
C TRP A 99 4.12 -0.60 -10.84
N TYR A 100 4.44 -1.68 -11.55
CA TYR A 100 5.63 -1.75 -12.42
C TYR A 100 5.67 -0.68 -13.51
N HIS A 101 4.51 -0.16 -13.96
CA HIS A 101 4.43 0.91 -14.95
C HIS A 101 4.80 2.30 -14.40
N ASN A 102 4.80 2.45 -13.08
CA ASN A 102 5.24 3.64 -12.36
C ASN A 102 6.72 3.58 -11.95
N ILE A 103 7.42 2.48 -12.28
CA ILE A 103 8.84 2.27 -12.00
C ILE A 103 9.60 2.28 -13.33
N MET A 104 10.43 3.30 -13.50
CA MET A 104 11.28 3.44 -14.68
C MET A 104 12.62 2.79 -14.42
N ALA A 105 13.10 2.00 -15.37
CA ALA A 105 14.43 1.40 -15.32
C ALA A 105 15.26 1.79 -16.54
N ASP A 106 16.54 2.08 -16.33
CA ASP A 106 17.55 2.28 -17.37
C ASP A 106 18.74 1.36 -17.09
N GLN A 107 19.18 0.61 -18.11
CA GLN A 107 20.31 -0.32 -18.00
C GLN A 107 20.24 -1.31 -16.82
N GLY A 108 19.04 -1.77 -16.46
CA GLY A 108 18.84 -2.72 -15.37
C GLY A 108 18.80 -2.11 -13.96
N HIS A 109 18.75 -0.78 -13.86
CA HIS A 109 18.67 -0.03 -12.61
C HIS A 109 17.44 0.88 -12.58
N ILE A 110 16.82 1.06 -11.42
CA ILE A 110 15.74 2.02 -11.21
C ILE A 110 16.29 3.43 -11.43
N SER A 111 15.67 4.16 -12.36
CA SER A 111 16.03 5.54 -12.67
C SER A 111 15.04 6.54 -12.06
N SER A 112 13.78 6.16 -11.91
CA SER A 112 12.76 6.99 -11.26
C SER A 112 11.50 6.21 -10.87
N ILE A 113 10.79 6.76 -9.88
CA ILE A 113 9.41 6.39 -9.55
C ILE A 113 8.54 7.59 -9.86
N VAL A 114 7.45 7.36 -10.58
CA VAL A 114 6.53 8.40 -11.06
C VAL A 114 5.10 8.14 -10.56
N ASP A 115 4.20 9.09 -10.80
CA ASP A 115 2.78 9.00 -10.47
C ASP A 115 2.44 9.00 -8.98
N TRP A 116 3.00 9.98 -8.27
CA TRP A 116 2.84 10.18 -6.83
C TRP A 116 1.49 10.79 -6.42
N GLU A 117 0.44 10.69 -7.23
CA GLU A 117 -0.83 11.36 -6.93
C GLU A 117 -1.58 10.77 -5.73
N TRP A 118 -1.30 9.51 -5.37
CA TRP A 118 -1.90 8.82 -4.22
C TRP A 118 -0.95 8.72 -3.02
N VAL A 119 0.11 9.52 -3.03
CA VAL A 119 1.10 9.56 -1.96
C VAL A 119 0.47 9.97 -0.62
N GLY A 120 0.86 9.29 0.45
CA GLY A 120 0.26 9.51 1.75
C GLY A 120 1.02 8.90 2.92
N TRP A 121 0.41 9.04 4.08
CA TRP A 121 0.78 8.36 5.32
C TRP A 121 -0.28 7.31 5.58
N LEU A 122 0.05 6.06 5.28
CA LEU A 122 -0.86 4.93 5.28
C LEU A 122 -0.22 3.78 6.09
N PRO A 123 -1.02 2.77 6.51
CA PRO A 123 -0.47 1.61 7.21
C PRO A 123 0.62 0.90 6.39
N GLU A 124 1.63 0.33 7.05
CA GLU A 124 2.80 -0.30 6.38
C GLU A 124 2.46 -1.40 5.35
N TYR A 125 1.29 -2.03 5.49
CA TYR A 125 0.79 -3.02 4.52
C TYR A 125 0.20 -2.42 3.23
N TRP A 126 0.09 -1.09 3.11
CA TRP A 126 -0.71 -0.44 2.08
C TRP A 126 -0.17 -0.69 0.66
N GLU A 127 1.14 -0.55 0.44
CA GLU A 127 1.81 -0.86 -0.83
C GLU A 127 1.51 -2.28 -1.28
N TYR A 128 1.69 -3.23 -0.36
CA TYR A 128 1.50 -4.64 -0.62
C TYR A 128 0.04 -4.96 -1.00
N THR A 129 -0.91 -4.46 -0.22
CA THR A 129 -2.35 -4.71 -0.44
C THR A 129 -2.88 -4.02 -1.71
N SER A 130 -2.37 -2.83 -2.04
CA SER A 130 -2.72 -2.10 -3.27
C SER A 130 -2.33 -2.91 -4.52
N ILE A 131 -1.15 -3.53 -4.50
CA ILE A 131 -0.67 -4.36 -5.61
C ILE A 131 -1.49 -5.64 -5.74
N LEU A 132 -1.78 -6.31 -4.63
CA LEU A 132 -2.65 -7.51 -4.64
C LEU A 132 -4.04 -7.23 -5.20
N TRP A 133 -4.58 -6.03 -4.98
CA TRP A 133 -5.89 -5.64 -5.47
C TRP A 133 -5.97 -5.62 -6.99
N TRP A 134 -4.91 -5.12 -7.66
CA TRP A 134 -4.86 -5.05 -9.12
C TRP A 134 -4.65 -6.40 -9.79
N THR A 135 -3.89 -7.29 -9.15
CA THR A 135 -3.32 -8.44 -9.86
C THR A 135 -3.82 -9.79 -9.36
N GLY A 136 -4.36 -9.84 -8.13
CA GLY A 136 -4.49 -11.08 -7.37
C GLY A 136 -3.13 -11.70 -7.03
N ILE A 137 -3.16 -12.73 -6.16
CA ILE A 137 -1.95 -13.41 -5.63
C ILE A 137 -1.15 -14.15 -6.73
N GLN A 138 -1.72 -14.35 -7.92
CA GLN A 138 -1.13 -15.20 -8.96
C GLN A 138 -0.18 -14.48 -9.93
N MET A 139 -0.02 -13.17 -9.82
CA MET A 139 0.79 -12.40 -10.77
C MET A 139 2.26 -12.30 -10.30
N PRO A 140 3.24 -12.45 -11.22
CA PRO A 140 4.67 -12.46 -10.87
C PRO A 140 5.12 -11.23 -10.09
N TRP A 141 4.58 -10.05 -10.42
CA TRP A 141 4.89 -8.80 -9.73
C TRP A 141 4.50 -8.82 -8.25
N ALA A 142 3.26 -9.26 -7.95
CA ALA A 142 2.79 -9.39 -6.58
C ALA A 142 3.62 -10.42 -5.79
N LEU A 143 4.01 -11.53 -6.41
CA LEU A 143 4.86 -12.55 -5.77
C LEU A 143 6.27 -12.04 -5.48
N GLN A 144 6.82 -11.20 -6.35
CA GLN A 144 8.15 -10.62 -6.16
C GLN A 144 8.17 -9.58 -5.04
N LEU A 145 7.15 -8.73 -4.99
CA LEU A 145 7.01 -7.77 -3.90
C LEU A 145 6.76 -8.46 -2.56
N ALA A 146 5.88 -9.48 -2.52
CA ALA A 146 5.66 -10.32 -1.34
C ALA A 146 6.94 -10.99 -0.79
N SER A 147 8.01 -11.03 -1.59
CA SER A 147 9.29 -11.62 -1.20
C SER A 147 10.30 -10.59 -0.68
N LEU A 148 9.95 -9.29 -0.67
CA LEU A 148 10.82 -8.25 -0.17
C LEU A 148 10.87 -8.28 1.37
N PRO A 149 12.07 -8.08 1.95
CA PRO A 149 12.21 -8.00 3.40
C PRO A 149 11.55 -6.71 3.90
N GLY A 150 10.54 -6.83 4.75
CA GLY A 150 9.80 -5.66 5.28
C GLY A 150 8.29 -5.90 5.33
N ASP A 151 7.77 -6.78 4.47
CA ASP A 151 6.38 -7.22 4.50
C ASP A 151 6.14 -8.11 5.74
N LYS A 152 5.72 -7.49 6.86
CA LYS A 152 5.34 -8.16 8.10
C LYS A 152 3.84 -8.15 8.32
#